data_AF-A0A974HM30-F1
#
_entry.id   AF-A0A974HM30-F1
#
_cell.length_a   1.000
_cell.length_b   1.000
_cell.length_c   1.000
_cell.angle_alpha   90.00
_cell.angle_beta   90.00
_cell.angle_gamma   90.00
#
_symmetry.space_group_name_H-M   'P 1'
#
loop_
_entity.id
_entity.type
_entity.pdbx_description
1 polymer ?
#
loop_
_entity_poly.entity_id
_entity_poly.type
_entity_poly.pdbx_seq_one_letter_code
_entity_poly.pdbx_strand_id
1 'polypeptide(L)'
;MREHINSIKSGSETTVVARHFKECNNSNIRRLKVQGIEHVTIGPWGGSLQAKLLRTEVKWIHRLHTRQPQGLNSIFDISCYI
;
A
#
# COMPACT_ATOMS: atom_id res chain seq x y z
N MET A 1 4.31 -7.85 0.28
CA MET A 1 4.38 -7.76 -1.21
C MET A 1 4.14 -9.09 -1.94
N ARG A 2 4.76 -10.22 -1.52
CA ARG A 2 4.42 -11.53 -2.09
C ARG A 2 2.94 -11.89 -1.89
N GLU A 3 2.35 -11.46 -0.77
CA GLU A 3 0.91 -11.61 -0.51
C GLU A 3 0.05 -10.99 -1.62
N HIS A 4 0.32 -9.74 -2.02
CA HIS A 4 -0.45 -9.03 -3.03
C HIS A 4 -0.31 -9.70 -4.40
N ILE A 5 0.90 -10.16 -4.75
CA ILE A 5 1.11 -10.91 -6.00
C ILE A 5 0.28 -12.20 -6.00
N ASN A 6 0.24 -12.92 -4.89
CA ASN A 6 -0.54 -14.15 -4.77
C ASN A 6 -2.05 -13.87 -4.82
N SER A 7 -2.52 -12.81 -4.16
CA SER A 7 -3.94 -12.40 -4.21
C SER A 7 -4.38 -11.99 -5.62
N ILE A 8 -3.51 -11.30 -6.38
CA ILE A 8 -3.78 -10.99 -7.80
C ILE A 8 -3.79 -12.29 -8.61
N LYS A 9 -2.79 -13.15 -8.46
CA LYS A 9 -2.71 -14.45 -9.18
C LYS A 9 -3.93 -15.32 -8.98
N SER A 10 -4.47 -15.35 -7.76
CA SER A 10 -5.66 -16.15 -7.44
C SER A 10 -6.97 -15.51 -7.89
N GLY A 11 -6.95 -14.28 -8.40
CA GLY A 11 -8.16 -13.53 -8.75
C GLY A 11 -9.04 -13.22 -7.54
N SER A 12 -8.45 -13.18 -6.34
CA SER A 12 -9.17 -12.96 -5.09
C SER A 12 -9.73 -11.54 -5.03
N GLU A 13 -10.98 -11.40 -4.60
CA GLU A 13 -11.64 -10.09 -4.42
C GLU A 13 -11.54 -9.56 -2.99
N THR A 14 -10.74 -10.23 -2.15
CA THR A 14 -10.56 -9.89 -0.72
C THR A 14 -9.82 -8.57 -0.54
N THR A 15 -8.79 -8.31 -1.35
CA THR A 15 -8.01 -7.06 -1.28
C THR A 15 -8.45 -6.09 -2.37
N VAL A 16 -8.43 -4.79 -2.07
CA VAL A 16 -8.76 -3.72 -3.03
C VAL A 16 -7.85 -3.80 -4.26
N VAL A 17 -6.56 -4.11 -4.06
CA VAL A 17 -5.58 -4.26 -5.14
C VAL A 17 -5.94 -5.41 -6.08
N ALA A 18 -6.24 -6.59 -5.55
CA ALA A 18 -6.55 -7.75 -6.38
C ALA A 18 -7.88 -7.59 -7.13
N ARG A 19 -8.91 -7.00 -6.49
CA ARG A 19 -10.18 -6.65 -7.13
C ARG A 19 -9.96 -5.68 -8.30
N HIS A 20 -9.21 -4.61 -8.09
CA HIS A 20 -8.89 -3.64 -9.14
C HIS A 20 -8.13 -4.27 -10.32
N PHE A 21 -7.16 -5.16 -10.04
CA PHE A 21 -6.45 -5.88 -11.10
C PHE A 21 -7.38 -6.82 -11.89
N LYS A 22 -8.30 -7.52 -11.21
CA LYS A 22 -9.30 -8.37 -11.86
C LYS A 22 -10.18 -7.56 -12.81
N GLU A 23 -10.70 -6.42 -12.36
CA GLU A 23 -11.58 -5.54 -13.12
C GLU A 23 -10.87 -4.85 -14.30
N CYS A 24 -9.67 -4.31 -14.09
CA CYS A 24 -9.00 -3.48 -15.10
C CYS A 24 -8.09 -4.26 -16.06
N ASN A 25 -7.58 -5.43 -15.67
CA ASN A 25 -6.59 -6.15 -16.48
C ASN A 25 -6.69 -7.68 -16.39
N ASN A 26 -7.83 -8.22 -15.95
CA ASN A 26 -8.07 -9.65 -15.78
C ASN A 26 -6.97 -10.35 -14.98
N SER A 27 -6.54 -9.71 -13.87
CA SER A 27 -5.53 -10.23 -12.95
C SER A 27 -4.12 -10.43 -13.56
N ASN A 28 -3.76 -9.65 -14.58
CA ASN A 28 -2.48 -9.76 -15.26
C ASN A 28 -1.33 -9.15 -14.45
N ILE A 29 -0.54 -9.99 -13.79
CA ILE A 29 0.62 -9.59 -12.95
C ILE A 29 1.72 -8.87 -13.75
N ARG A 30 1.82 -9.08 -15.08
CA ARG A 30 2.83 -8.38 -15.89
C ARG A 30 2.63 -6.86 -15.92
N ARG A 31 1.44 -6.39 -15.53
CA ARG A 31 1.09 -4.96 -15.41
C ARG A 31 1.51 -4.37 -14.05
N LEU A 32 1.89 -5.19 -13.08
CA LEU A 32 2.30 -4.75 -11.75
C LEU A 32 3.73 -4.23 -11.77
N LYS A 33 3.94 -3.01 -11.28
CA LYS A 33 5.25 -2.41 -11.01
C LYS A 33 5.36 -2.08 -9.53
N VAL A 34 6.51 -2.33 -8.94
CA VAL A 34 6.79 -2.08 -7.53
C VAL A 34 8.04 -1.22 -7.43
N GLN A 35 7.98 -0.17 -6.63
CA GLN A 35 9.08 0.75 -6.39
C GLN A 35 9.14 1.09 -4.90
N GLY A 36 10.34 1.08 -4.33
CA GLY A 36 10.57 1.58 -2.97
C GLY A 36 10.55 3.12 -2.97
N ILE A 37 9.80 3.71 -2.05
CA ILE A 37 9.66 5.17 -1.95
C ILE A 37 10.66 5.74 -0.94
N GLU A 38 10.68 5.21 0.28
CA GLU A 38 11.53 5.68 1.37
C GLU A 38 12.02 4.48 2.20
N HIS A 39 13.31 4.44 2.52
CA HIS A 39 13.87 3.46 3.46
C HIS A 39 13.88 4.07 4.86
N VAL A 40 13.00 3.58 5.74
CA VAL A 40 12.85 4.11 7.10
C VAL A 40 13.78 3.36 8.05
N THR A 41 14.67 4.11 8.71
CA THR A 41 15.58 3.57 9.74
C THR A 41 15.29 4.18 11.12
N ILE A 42 15.63 3.43 12.17
CA ILE A 42 15.62 3.96 13.53
C ILE A 42 16.97 4.62 13.79
N GLY A 43 16.96 5.79 14.45
CA GLY A 43 18.18 6.46 14.84
C GLY A 43 18.85 5.78 16.04
N PRO A 44 20.04 6.25 16.45
CA PRO A 44 20.81 5.64 17.54
C PRO A 44 20.09 5.64 18.90
N TRP A 45 19.09 6.51 19.08
CA TRP A 45 18.31 6.66 20.32
C TRP A 45 17.12 5.69 20.43
N GLY A 46 16.99 4.74 19.50
CA GLY A 46 15.90 3.77 19.50
C GLY A 46 14.53 4.37 19.16
N GLY A 47 13.46 3.64 19.50
CA GLY A 47 12.07 3.99 19.24
C GLY A 47 11.30 2.92 18.45
N SER A 48 9.98 3.09 18.33
CA SER A 48 9.14 2.16 17.57
C SER A 48 9.28 2.37 16.07
N LEU A 49 9.91 1.42 15.37
CA LEU A 49 9.95 1.38 13.90
C LEU A 49 8.55 1.37 13.31
N GLN A 50 7.63 0.64 13.95
CA GLN A 50 6.25 0.54 13.50
C GLN A 50 5.56 1.90 13.50
N ALA A 51 5.70 2.70 14.57
CA ALA A 51 5.12 4.04 14.62
C ALA A 51 5.71 4.97 13.55
N LYS A 52 7.02 4.86 13.26
CA LYS A 52 7.65 5.60 12.17
C LYS A 52 7.15 5.15 10.79
N LEU A 53 7.04 3.85 10.56
CA LEU A 53 6.50 3.30 9.31
C LEU A 53 5.08 3.80 9.06
N LEU A 54 4.21 3.75 10.07
CA LEU A 54 2.83 4.22 9.96
C LEU A 54 2.75 5.72 9.64
N ARG A 55 3.54 6.56 10.32
CA ARG A 55 3.62 7.99 10.01
C ARG A 55 4.14 8.27 8.60
N THR A 56 5.19 7.54 8.18
CA THR A 56 5.76 7.66 6.84
C THR A 56 4.77 7.19 5.78
N GLU A 57 4.02 6.13 6.02
CA GLU A 57 2.96 5.64 5.14
C GLU A 57 1.87 6.69 4.95
N VAL A 58 1.36 7.29 6.03
CA VAL A 58 0.36 8.37 5.96
C VAL A 58 0.89 9.57 5.17
N LYS A 59 2.14 9.97 5.42
CA LYS A 59 2.82 11.05 4.67
C LYS A 59 2.83 10.77 3.17
N TRP A 60 3.16 9.54 2.75
CA TRP A 60 3.22 9.20 1.32
C TRP A 60 1.85 9.00 0.70
N ILE A 61 0.88 8.43 1.41
CA ILE A 61 -0.51 8.34 0.95
C ILE A 61 -1.06 9.73 0.66
N HIS A 62 -0.81 10.68 1.56
CA HIS A 62 -1.21 12.07 1.36
C HIS A 62 -0.45 12.72 0.20
N ARG A 63 0.88 12.63 0.19
CA ARG A 63 1.72 13.30 -0.83
C ARG A 63 1.49 12.78 -2.26
N LEU A 64 1.18 11.49 -2.42
CA LEU A 64 0.96 10.86 -3.72
C LEU A 64 -0.52 10.80 -4.12
N HIS A 65 -1.43 11.33 -3.29
CA HIS A 65 -2.88 11.27 -3.51
C HIS A 65 -3.40 9.86 -3.85
N THR A 66 -2.92 8.84 -3.15
CA THR A 66 -3.24 7.43 -3.47
C THR A 66 -4.52 6.92 -2.79
N ARG A 67 -5.37 7.82 -2.27
CA ARG A 67 -6.67 7.49 -1.66
C ARG A 67 -7.75 7.30 -2.73
N GLN A 68 -8.76 6.48 -2.45
CA GLN A 68 -9.95 6.40 -3.29
C GLN A 68 -10.64 7.78 -3.40
N PRO A 69 -11.15 8.15 -4.58
CA PRO A 69 -11.29 7.33 -5.80
C PRO A 69 -10.05 7.33 -6.73
N GLN A 70 -9.04 8.16 -6.47
CA GLN A 70 -7.89 8.33 -7.37
C GLN A 70 -6.82 7.24 -7.22
N GLY A 71 -6.78 6.56 -6.07
CA GLY A 71 -5.89 5.44 -5.80
C GLY A 71 -6.58 4.33 -5.02
N LEU A 72 -5.78 3.36 -4.56
CA LEU A 72 -6.27 2.10 -3.99
C LEU A 72 -6.26 2.07 -2.44
N ASN A 73 -5.81 3.14 -1.78
CA ASN A 73 -5.87 3.24 -0.31
C ASN A 73 -7.28 3.63 0.13
N SER A 74 -7.80 2.93 1.15
CA SER A 74 -9.10 3.19 1.74
C SER A 74 -9.12 4.54 2.46
N ILE A 75 -10.30 5.19 2.51
CA ILE A 75 -10.49 6.49 3.17
C ILE A 75 -10.32 6.37 4.70
N PHE A 76 -10.64 5.20 5.28
CA PHE A 76 -10.68 4.97 6.73
C PHE A 76 -9.36 4.51 7.35
N ASP A 77 -8.37 4.09 6.54
CA ASP A 77 -7.11 3.46 7.01
C ASP A 77 -6.10 4.43 7.63
N ILE A 78 -6.41 5.73 7.67
CA ILE A 78 -5.50 6.77 8.19
C ILE A 78 -5.88 7.15 9.62
N SER A 79 -6.50 6.20 10.31
CA SER A 79 -6.84 6.34 11.71
C SER A 79 -5.58 6.21 12.56
N CYS A 80 -5.31 7.26 13.35
CA CYS A 80 -4.56 7.24 14.62
C CYS A 80 -3.08 7.68 14.69
N TYR A 81 -2.51 8.43 13.73
CA TYR A 81 -1.14 8.99 13.92
C TYR A 81 -0.95 10.48 13.56
N ILE A 82 -2.03 11.27 13.53
CA ILE A 82 -1.93 12.74 13.58
C ILE A 82 -1.50 13.14 14.99
#